data_AF-A0AAE0H5Z8-F1
#
_entry.id   AF-A0AAE0H5Z8-F1
#
_cell.length_a   1.000
_cell.length_b   1.000
_cell.length_c   1.000
_cell.angle_alpha   90.00
_cell.angle_beta   90.00
_cell.angle_gamma   90.00
#
_symmetry.space_group_name_H-M   'P 1'
#
loop_
_entity.id
_entity.type
_entity.pdbx_description
1 polymer ?
#
loop_
_entity_poly.entity_id
_entity_poly.type
_entity_poly.pdbx_seq_one_letter_code
_entity_poly.pdbx_strand_id
1 'polypeptide(L)'
;MEGSLNSCSSGPDAVTWCSSDTLTADPDIAGIGVISSFIASSCLAIISTCLYLVLIRSGLLPDGSFDPAAWQARNFPPNETFNPIDRWVRQHICTPFVRSILKRKWIDHARLNKLRRALFAFVLSLADMQLVAGIAMLTAAVIKLHHDSISVYHFSMVTNLAWFSSNVHLLALLAIRTELIGSLKIGRRWLPPPQKDMSVWGRARSAFSWGGDIMARVICMLTLAALLLYCSYVSGADGWNDNYHCPAACAKGREKGGEPLAWMVVNFALVLLTYPERCLALWPAVGAWWIDRARHRIVDNKGLAKPDRDREIRPWRKVFAWFWYVGSSETISIAVDGFLWFALGVYWTFDDRNSVHNEWKDYTDIGKENDVEGFGQLVPLLLLGLPFLQVLEMYSGQSRQVQREEQEENELRALARTRLNIRKMRQKHKRNATRPGCPPNYRLVHRHRARMIAR
;
A
#
# COMPACT_ATOMS: atom_id res chain seq x y z
N MET A 1 11.54 27.06 -33.47
CA MET A 1 10.35 27.80 -33.91
C MET A 1 9.16 27.02 -33.41
N GLU A 2 8.69 27.40 -32.22
CA GLU A 2 7.52 26.82 -31.55
C GLU A 2 6.27 27.35 -32.26
N GLY A 3 5.59 26.48 -33.00
CA GLY A 3 4.26 26.78 -33.53
C GLY A 3 3.24 26.59 -32.42
N SER A 4 2.63 27.67 -31.94
CA SER A 4 1.46 27.58 -31.07
C SER A 4 0.31 26.92 -31.84
N LEU A 5 -0.30 25.89 -31.27
CA LEU A 5 -1.59 25.32 -31.70
C LEU A 5 -2.75 26.29 -31.37
N ASN A 6 -2.67 27.53 -31.87
CA ASN A 6 -3.67 28.58 -31.63
C ASN A 6 -4.76 28.52 -32.71
N SER A 7 -5.52 27.42 -32.73
CA SER A 7 -6.62 27.16 -33.67
C SER A 7 -7.96 26.92 -32.96
N CYS A 8 -8.10 27.33 -31.70
CA CYS A 8 -9.35 27.16 -30.97
C CYS A 8 -10.46 28.05 -31.54
N SER A 9 -11.52 27.42 -32.04
CA SER A 9 -12.71 28.10 -32.54
C SER A 9 -13.46 28.76 -31.37
N SER A 10 -13.66 30.08 -31.47
CA SER A 10 -14.47 30.89 -30.54
C SER A 10 -15.91 31.10 -31.05
N GLY A 11 -16.28 30.41 -32.13
CA GLY A 11 -17.61 30.51 -32.75
C GLY A 11 -18.73 29.83 -31.95
N PRO A 12 -19.99 30.22 -32.19
CA PRO A 12 -21.16 29.74 -31.45
C PRO A 12 -21.54 28.27 -31.72
N ASP A 13 -20.87 27.60 -32.66
CA ASP A 13 -21.12 26.20 -32.97
C ASP A 13 -20.42 25.31 -31.94
N ALA A 14 -21.16 24.87 -30.92
CA ALA A 14 -20.67 24.06 -29.80
C ALA A 14 -19.97 22.75 -30.22
N VAL A 15 -20.17 22.29 -31.46
CA VAL A 15 -19.78 20.97 -31.94
C VAL A 15 -18.30 20.86 -32.33
N THR A 16 -17.67 21.93 -32.83
CA THR A 16 -16.31 21.84 -33.42
C THR A 16 -15.32 22.76 -32.70
N TRP A 17 -14.33 22.18 -32.02
CA TRP A 17 -13.39 22.93 -31.18
C TRP A 17 -12.22 23.55 -31.95
N CYS A 18 -11.83 22.96 -33.07
CA CYS A 18 -10.74 23.43 -33.92
C CYS A 18 -11.01 23.06 -35.39
N SER A 19 -10.46 23.83 -36.34
CA SER A 19 -10.85 23.70 -37.76
C SER A 19 -10.09 22.62 -38.55
N SER A 20 -8.94 22.14 -38.07
CA SER A 20 -8.24 20.92 -38.49
C SER A 20 -6.80 21.00 -37.98
N ASP A 21 -6.50 20.24 -36.93
CA ASP A 21 -5.12 19.91 -36.55
C ASP A 21 -4.92 18.41 -36.79
N THR A 22 -3.85 18.04 -37.48
CA THR A 22 -3.43 16.64 -37.58
C THR A 22 -2.95 16.19 -36.19
N LEU A 23 -3.64 15.22 -35.59
CA LEU A 23 -3.25 14.64 -34.31
C LEU A 23 -1.82 14.08 -34.40
N THR A 24 -0.86 14.64 -33.67
CA THR A 24 0.51 14.12 -33.67
C THR A 24 0.68 13.04 -32.61
N ALA A 25 1.24 11.89 -32.99
CA ALA A 25 1.54 10.80 -32.05
C ALA A 25 2.51 11.27 -30.93
N ASP A 26 2.13 11.08 -29.66
CA ASP A 26 3.01 11.28 -28.49
C ASP A 26 3.24 9.93 -27.77
N PRO A 27 4.30 9.18 -28.17
CA PRO A 27 4.62 7.89 -27.57
C PRO A 27 5.01 7.97 -26.09
N ASP A 28 5.34 9.14 -25.56
CA ASP A 28 5.67 9.29 -24.14
C ASP A 28 4.42 9.39 -23.26
N ILE A 29 3.25 9.65 -23.85
CA ILE A 29 1.95 9.73 -23.18
C ILE A 29 1.08 8.52 -23.52
N ALA A 30 0.77 8.36 -24.80
CA ALA A 30 -0.11 7.30 -25.30
C ALA A 30 0.69 6.07 -25.76
N GLY A 31 1.93 5.94 -25.31
CA GLY A 31 2.79 4.81 -25.63
C GLY A 31 2.27 3.49 -25.09
N ILE A 32 2.41 2.42 -25.88
CA ILE A 32 2.03 1.08 -25.43
C ILE A 32 2.84 0.65 -24.21
N GLY A 33 4.11 1.04 -24.11
CA GLY A 33 4.94 0.79 -22.93
C GLY A 33 4.43 1.51 -21.67
N VAL A 34 4.00 2.76 -21.79
CA VAL A 34 3.44 3.52 -20.67
C VAL A 34 2.13 2.87 -20.21
N ILE A 35 1.19 2.65 -21.13
CA ILE A 35 -0.12 2.06 -20.81
C ILE A 35 0.04 0.67 -20.19
N SER A 36 0.83 -0.20 -20.82
CA SER A 36 1.07 -1.55 -20.29
C SER A 36 1.73 -1.53 -18.92
N SER A 37 2.62 -0.57 -18.64
CA SER A 37 3.26 -0.48 -17.33
C SER A 37 2.28 -0.13 -16.20
N PHE A 38 1.35 0.81 -16.43
CA PHE A 38 0.33 1.20 -15.44
C PHE A 38 -0.70 0.09 -15.23
N ILE A 39 -1.14 -0.57 -16.31
CA ILE A 39 -2.05 -1.71 -16.24
C ILE A 39 -1.38 -2.88 -15.50
N ALA A 40 -0.14 -3.23 -15.86
CA ALA A 40 0.60 -4.31 -15.21
C ALA A 40 0.85 -4.02 -13.73
N SER A 41 1.26 -2.79 -13.39
CA SER A 41 1.42 -2.34 -12.01
C SER A 41 0.13 -2.48 -11.21
N SER A 42 -1.00 -2.10 -11.81
CA SER A 42 -2.32 -2.21 -11.20
C SER A 42 -2.75 -3.65 -10.97
N CYS A 43 -2.60 -4.52 -11.97
CA CYS A 43 -2.82 -5.96 -11.84
C CYS A 43 -1.98 -6.55 -10.70
N LEU A 44 -0.68 -6.24 -10.68
CA LEU A 44 0.23 -6.72 -9.65
C LEU A 44 -0.17 -6.22 -8.27
N ALA A 45 -0.58 -4.96 -8.13
CA ALA A 45 -1.06 -4.39 -6.87
C ALA A 45 -2.36 -5.05 -6.39
N ILE A 46 -3.32 -5.29 -7.30
CA ILE A 46 -4.58 -5.96 -6.98
C ILE A 46 -4.32 -7.39 -6.49
N ILE A 47 -3.56 -8.17 -7.25
CA ILE A 47 -3.25 -9.56 -6.92
C ILE A 47 -2.46 -9.65 -5.61
N SER A 48 -1.41 -8.85 -5.46
CA SER A 48 -0.55 -8.89 -4.28
C SER A 48 -1.28 -8.40 -3.03
N THR A 49 -2.12 -7.36 -3.12
CA THR A 49 -2.92 -6.87 -1.99
C THR A 49 -4.00 -7.89 -1.62
N CYS A 50 -4.71 -8.48 -2.58
CA CYS A 50 -5.67 -9.54 -2.32
C CYS A 50 -5.02 -10.71 -1.59
N LEU A 51 -3.88 -11.18 -2.10
CA LEU A 51 -3.14 -12.28 -1.49
C LEU A 51 -2.65 -11.92 -0.08
N TYR A 52 -2.09 -10.72 0.11
CA TYR A 52 -1.68 -10.22 1.42
C TYR A 52 -2.84 -10.19 2.42
N LEU A 53 -4.00 -9.65 2.02
CA LEU A 53 -5.19 -9.57 2.86
C LEU A 53 -5.75 -10.95 3.19
N VAL A 54 -5.78 -11.88 2.23
CA VAL A 54 -6.17 -13.27 2.49
C VAL A 54 -5.26 -13.91 3.53
N LEU A 55 -3.94 -13.72 3.42
CA LEU A 55 -2.97 -14.28 4.37
C LEU A 55 -3.15 -13.70 5.78
N ILE A 56 -3.23 -12.37 5.93
CA ILE A 56 -3.34 -11.75 7.25
C ILE A 56 -4.70 -11.99 7.91
N ARG A 57 -5.79 -12.09 7.14
CA ARG A 57 -7.15 -12.28 7.67
C ARG A 57 -7.51 -13.74 7.93
N SER A 58 -6.74 -14.70 7.39
CA SER A 58 -6.93 -16.14 7.64
C SER A 58 -6.67 -16.57 9.09
N GLY A 59 -6.03 -15.72 9.91
CA GLY A 59 -5.77 -15.98 11.33
C GLY A 59 -4.45 -16.70 11.63
N LEU A 60 -3.48 -16.63 10.71
CA LEU A 60 -2.16 -17.22 10.90
C LEU A 60 -1.38 -16.48 12.01
N LEU A 61 -0.85 -17.21 13.00
CA LEU A 61 -0.07 -16.61 14.09
C LEU A 61 1.40 -16.33 13.66
N PRO A 62 2.07 -15.34 14.27
CA PRO A 62 3.48 -15.02 13.99
C PRO A 62 4.46 -16.18 14.24
N ASP A 63 4.09 -17.12 15.12
CA ASP A 63 4.85 -18.34 15.43
C ASP A 63 4.64 -19.47 14.41
N GLY A 64 3.79 -19.25 13.41
CA GLY A 64 3.47 -20.24 12.38
C GLY A 64 2.41 -21.25 12.79
N SER A 65 1.83 -21.17 13.99
CA SER A 65 0.71 -22.03 14.38
C SER A 65 -0.62 -21.54 13.78
N PHE A 66 -1.49 -22.48 13.41
CA PHE A 66 -2.87 -22.19 12.97
C PHE A 66 -3.80 -22.42 14.16
N ASP A 67 -4.12 -21.35 14.89
CA ASP A 67 -5.16 -21.40 15.92
C ASP A 67 -6.16 -20.25 15.72
N PRO A 68 -7.28 -20.52 15.03
CA PRO A 68 -8.31 -19.51 14.81
C PRO A 68 -8.93 -19.01 16.13
N ALA A 69 -8.92 -19.79 17.21
CA ALA A 69 -9.46 -19.38 18.51
C ALA A 69 -8.44 -18.58 19.33
N ALA A 70 -7.18 -19.00 19.38
CA ALA A 70 -6.15 -18.27 20.12
C ALA A 70 -5.72 -16.96 19.45
N TRP A 71 -5.70 -16.86 18.11
CA TRP A 71 -5.49 -15.58 17.43
C TRP A 71 -6.66 -14.61 17.64
N GLN A 72 -7.89 -15.12 17.58
CA GLN A 72 -9.12 -14.37 17.82
C GLN A 72 -9.27 -13.94 19.29
N ALA A 73 -8.58 -14.58 20.23
CA ALA A 73 -8.48 -14.14 21.63
C ALA A 73 -7.23 -13.26 21.90
N ARG A 74 -6.15 -13.42 21.10
CA ARG A 74 -4.90 -12.65 21.27
C ARG A 74 -4.91 -11.30 20.54
N ASN A 75 -5.26 -11.22 19.27
CA ASN A 75 -4.98 -9.99 18.49
C ASN A 75 -6.21 -9.12 18.25
N PHE A 76 -7.40 -9.68 18.48
CA PHE A 76 -8.66 -9.03 18.24
C PHE A 76 -9.49 -9.21 19.52
N PRO A 77 -10.05 -8.17 20.16
CA PRO A 77 -11.26 -8.40 20.92
C PRO A 77 -12.27 -9.07 19.97
N PRO A 78 -13.18 -9.95 20.45
CA PRO A 78 -14.16 -10.67 19.62
C PRO A 78 -15.04 -9.79 18.70
N ASN A 79 -14.89 -8.46 18.79
CA ASN A 79 -15.73 -7.45 18.18
C ASN A 79 -15.18 -6.83 16.89
N GLU A 80 -13.96 -7.12 16.42
CA GLU A 80 -13.38 -6.28 15.34
C GLU A 80 -13.78 -6.57 13.89
N THR A 81 -14.28 -7.75 13.52
CA THR A 81 -15.08 -7.87 12.29
C THR A 81 -16.52 -7.52 12.61
N PHE A 82 -16.75 -6.24 12.85
CA PHE A 82 -18.10 -5.72 13.00
C PHE A 82 -18.90 -5.86 11.71
N ASN A 83 -18.21 -5.81 10.55
CA ASN A 83 -18.84 -5.95 9.26
C ASN A 83 -19.21 -7.41 8.99
N PRO A 84 -20.50 -7.73 8.80
CA PRO A 84 -20.94 -9.09 8.51
C PRO A 84 -20.37 -9.62 7.17
N ILE A 85 -20.16 -8.75 6.18
CA ILE A 85 -19.66 -9.13 4.85
C ILE A 85 -18.22 -9.62 4.97
N ASP A 86 -17.35 -8.83 5.60
CA ASP A 86 -15.94 -9.19 5.78
C ASP A 86 -15.78 -10.44 6.67
N ARG A 87 -16.71 -10.67 7.60
CA ARG A 87 -16.75 -11.90 8.40
C ARG A 87 -17.08 -13.11 7.54
N TRP A 88 -18.10 -13.00 6.70
CA TRP A 88 -18.51 -14.07 5.80
C TRP A 88 -17.38 -14.47 4.85
N VAL A 89 -16.75 -13.48 4.21
CA VAL A 89 -15.61 -13.66 3.30
C VAL A 89 -14.45 -14.35 4.00
N ARG A 90 -14.14 -13.95 5.24
CA ARG A 90 -13.07 -14.57 6.02
C ARG A 90 -13.34 -16.06 6.26
N GLN A 91 -14.55 -16.39 6.70
CA GLN A 91 -14.93 -17.76 7.07
C GLN A 91 -15.02 -18.68 5.85
N HIS A 92 -15.55 -18.17 4.74
CA HIS A 92 -15.86 -18.99 3.57
C HIS A 92 -14.81 -18.93 2.45
N ILE A 93 -13.96 -17.89 2.41
CA ILE A 93 -12.95 -17.72 1.36
C ILE A 93 -11.54 -17.77 1.96
N CYS A 94 -11.19 -16.86 2.87
CA CYS A 94 -9.79 -16.71 3.33
C CYS A 94 -9.30 -17.95 4.11
N THR A 95 -10.03 -18.39 5.13
CA THR A 95 -9.66 -19.53 5.97
C THR A 95 -9.53 -20.85 5.19
N PRO A 96 -10.50 -21.26 4.34
CA PRO A 96 -10.36 -22.50 3.59
C PRO A 96 -9.23 -22.45 2.56
N PHE A 97 -9.01 -21.30 1.90
CA PHE A 97 -7.91 -21.13 0.95
C PHE A 97 -6.55 -21.37 1.60
N VAL A 98 -6.24 -20.67 2.70
CA VAL A 98 -4.96 -20.82 3.39
C VAL A 98 -4.80 -22.22 3.98
N ARG A 99 -5.88 -22.79 4.53
CA ARG A 99 -5.88 -24.17 5.03
C ARG A 99 -5.60 -25.19 3.92
N SER A 100 -6.14 -24.98 2.72
CA SER A 100 -5.88 -25.84 1.56
C SER A 100 -4.41 -25.80 1.14
N ILE A 101 -3.81 -24.60 1.06
CA ILE A 101 -2.39 -24.42 0.73
C ILE A 101 -1.48 -25.15 1.73
N LEU A 102 -1.75 -25.00 3.03
CA LEU A 102 -0.98 -25.65 4.09
C LEU A 102 -1.18 -27.18 4.09
N LYS A 103 -2.42 -27.65 3.93
CA LYS A 103 -2.73 -29.09 3.89
C LYS A 103 -2.04 -29.81 2.73
N ARG A 104 -1.98 -29.17 1.57
CA ARG A 104 -1.32 -29.73 0.38
C ARG A 104 0.22 -29.75 0.50
N LYS A 105 0.79 -29.30 1.64
CA LYS A 105 2.24 -29.11 1.86
C LYS A 105 2.93 -28.31 0.74
N TRP A 106 2.19 -27.46 0.04
CA TRP A 106 2.75 -26.62 -1.02
C TRP A 106 3.76 -25.62 -0.44
N ILE A 107 3.48 -25.10 0.76
CA ILE A 107 4.28 -24.07 1.43
C ILE A 107 4.27 -24.33 2.94
N ASP A 108 5.45 -24.26 3.58
CA ASP A 108 5.56 -24.34 5.05
C ASP A 108 5.22 -23.00 5.72
N HIS A 109 4.83 -23.05 7.00
CA HIS A 109 4.50 -21.86 7.78
C HIS A 109 5.59 -20.76 7.76
N ALA A 110 6.86 -21.15 7.86
CA ALA A 110 7.98 -20.20 7.78
C ALA A 110 8.06 -19.49 6.42
N ARG A 111 7.78 -20.21 5.33
CA ARG A 111 7.76 -19.66 3.96
C ARG A 111 6.57 -18.73 3.76
N LEU A 112 5.41 -19.06 4.34
CA LEU A 112 4.20 -18.25 4.25
C LEU A 112 4.34 -16.91 5.01
N ASN A 113 5.02 -16.91 6.16
CA ASN A 113 5.37 -15.67 6.87
C ASN A 113 6.35 -14.79 6.08
N LYS A 114 7.33 -15.40 5.39
CA LYS A 114 8.24 -14.68 4.48
C LYS A 114 7.47 -14.08 3.31
N LEU A 115 6.58 -14.85 2.69
CA LEU A 115 5.72 -14.40 1.59
C LEU A 115 4.84 -13.22 2.03
N ARG A 116 4.23 -13.27 3.22
CA ARG A 116 3.43 -12.16 3.76
C ARG A 116 4.23 -10.85 3.82
N ARG A 117 5.44 -10.90 4.38
CA ARG A 117 6.33 -9.72 4.46
C ARG A 117 6.78 -9.25 3.08
N ALA A 118 7.08 -10.18 2.17
CA ALA A 118 7.44 -9.87 0.80
C ALA A 118 6.31 -9.16 0.07
N LEU A 119 5.08 -9.69 0.17
CA LEU A 119 3.90 -9.09 -0.43
C LEU A 119 3.63 -7.69 0.12
N PHE A 120 3.76 -7.50 1.43
CA PHE A 120 3.58 -6.17 2.03
C PHE A 120 4.61 -5.16 1.47
N ALA A 121 5.90 -5.52 1.47
CA ALA A 121 6.96 -4.66 0.92
C ALA A 121 6.73 -4.38 -0.58
N PHE A 122 6.33 -5.40 -1.33
CA PHE A 122 6.02 -5.30 -2.75
C PHE A 122 4.84 -4.36 -3.04
N VAL A 123 3.72 -4.52 -2.32
CA VAL A 123 2.54 -3.63 -2.41
C VAL A 123 2.92 -2.20 -2.07
N LEU A 124 3.71 -2.01 -1.01
CA LEU A 124 4.17 -0.69 -0.58
C LEU A 124 5.01 0.00 -1.67
N SER A 125 5.95 -0.75 -2.26
CA SER A 125 6.79 -0.29 -3.36
C SER A 125 5.99 0.14 -4.59
N LEU A 126 5.05 -0.73 -5.01
CA LEU A 126 4.19 -0.47 -6.17
C LEU A 126 3.34 0.78 -5.95
N ALA A 127 2.77 0.92 -4.75
CA ALA A 127 1.94 2.07 -4.41
C ALA A 127 2.72 3.39 -4.40
N ASP A 128 3.98 3.38 -3.94
CA ASP A 128 4.83 4.57 -3.93
C ASP A 128 5.27 4.96 -5.33
N MET A 129 5.68 3.98 -6.14
CA MET A 129 6.04 4.20 -7.53
C MET A 129 4.86 4.78 -8.31
N GLN A 130 3.67 4.18 -8.17
CA GLN A 130 2.46 4.64 -8.85
C GLN A 130 2.06 6.04 -8.40
N LEU A 131 2.14 6.35 -7.11
CA LEU A 131 1.80 7.67 -6.58
C LEU A 131 2.69 8.77 -7.18
N VAL A 132 4.02 8.55 -7.19
CA VAL A 132 4.97 9.51 -7.77
C VAL A 132 4.78 9.64 -9.28
N ALA A 133 4.62 8.51 -9.98
CA ALA A 133 4.43 8.50 -11.42
C ALA A 133 3.10 9.20 -11.83
N GLY A 134 2.01 8.93 -11.11
CA GLY A 134 0.71 9.57 -11.35
C GLY A 134 0.75 11.08 -11.15
N ILE A 135 1.40 11.56 -10.08
CA ILE A 135 1.58 13.00 -9.83
C ILE A 135 2.43 13.62 -10.94
N ALA A 136 3.54 12.98 -11.31
CA ALA A 136 4.44 13.49 -12.35
C ALA A 136 3.72 13.61 -13.71
N MET A 137 2.97 12.59 -14.11
CA MET A 137 2.22 12.61 -15.36
C MET A 137 1.11 13.67 -15.36
N LEU A 138 0.30 13.75 -14.30
CA LEU A 138 -0.75 14.79 -14.23
C LEU A 138 -0.14 16.19 -14.22
N THR A 139 0.96 16.39 -13.49
CA THR A 139 1.67 17.69 -13.49
C THR A 139 2.18 18.02 -14.89
N ALA A 140 2.78 17.07 -15.60
CA ALA A 140 3.23 17.26 -16.98
C ALA A 140 2.06 17.56 -17.93
N ALA A 141 0.92 16.87 -17.79
CA ALA A 141 -0.28 17.15 -18.57
C ALA A 141 -0.84 18.56 -18.31
N VAL A 142 -0.85 19.01 -17.05
CA VAL A 142 -1.27 20.38 -16.70
C VAL A 142 -0.31 21.41 -17.31
N ILE A 143 1.00 21.19 -17.25
CA ILE A 143 1.98 22.09 -17.87
C ILE A 143 1.79 22.13 -19.40
N LYS A 144 1.72 20.97 -20.06
CA LYS A 144 1.47 20.89 -21.51
C LYS A 144 0.12 21.50 -21.91
N LEU A 145 -0.91 21.40 -21.07
CA LEU A 145 -2.20 22.05 -21.26
C LEU A 145 -2.10 23.58 -21.21
N HIS A 146 -1.17 24.14 -20.42
CA HIS A 146 -0.93 25.60 -20.38
C HIS A 146 -0.06 26.11 -21.52
N HIS A 147 0.73 25.25 -22.15
CA HIS A 147 1.54 25.58 -23.33
C HIS A 147 0.85 25.22 -24.65
N ASP A 148 -0.44 24.86 -24.60
CA ASP A 148 -1.26 24.47 -25.74
C ASP A 148 -0.64 23.32 -26.57
N SER A 149 0.12 22.43 -25.93
CA SER A 149 0.95 21.42 -26.60
C SER A 149 0.44 19.98 -26.43
N ILE A 150 -0.77 19.80 -25.91
CA ILE A 150 -1.39 18.48 -25.68
C ILE A 150 -2.78 18.45 -26.29
N SER A 151 -3.07 17.40 -27.05
CA SER A 151 -4.42 17.19 -27.59
C SER A 151 -5.37 16.63 -26.54
N VAL A 152 -6.66 16.72 -26.81
CA VAL A 152 -7.73 16.14 -25.97
C VAL A 152 -7.50 14.64 -25.76
N TYR A 153 -7.15 13.89 -26.80
CA TYR A 153 -6.83 12.46 -26.68
C TYR A 153 -5.70 12.17 -25.69
N HIS A 154 -4.54 12.83 -25.86
CA HIS A 154 -3.40 12.61 -24.97
C HIS A 154 -3.71 13.04 -23.53
N PHE A 155 -4.52 14.10 -23.35
CA PHE A 155 -4.95 14.55 -22.03
C PHE A 155 -5.90 13.55 -21.34
N SER A 156 -6.85 12.98 -22.08
CA SER A 156 -7.72 11.88 -21.59
C SER A 156 -6.89 10.66 -21.21
N MET A 157 -5.92 10.28 -22.04
CA MET A 157 -5.02 9.16 -21.77
C MET A 157 -4.24 9.34 -20.46
N VAL A 158 -3.61 10.50 -20.25
CA VAL A 158 -2.91 10.77 -18.97
C VAL A 158 -3.88 10.69 -17.78
N THR A 159 -5.08 11.22 -17.92
CA THR A 159 -6.09 11.21 -16.85
C THR A 159 -6.53 9.78 -16.52
N ASN A 160 -6.79 8.95 -17.53
CA ASN A 160 -7.11 7.53 -17.37
C ASN A 160 -5.96 6.75 -16.70
N LEU A 161 -4.71 7.01 -17.09
CA LEU A 161 -3.53 6.40 -16.47
C LEU A 161 -3.35 6.81 -15.01
N ALA A 162 -3.63 8.07 -14.69
CA ALA A 162 -3.58 8.55 -13.31
C ALA A 162 -4.68 7.94 -12.42
N TRP A 163 -5.83 7.56 -12.99
CA TRP A 163 -6.85 6.79 -12.29
C TRP A 163 -6.37 5.38 -11.91
N PHE A 164 -5.56 4.72 -12.75
CA PHE A 164 -4.89 3.48 -12.35
C PHE A 164 -3.97 3.68 -11.14
N SER A 165 -3.16 4.75 -11.15
CA SER A 165 -2.30 5.12 -10.03
C SER A 165 -3.09 5.35 -8.73
N SER A 166 -4.21 6.08 -8.82
CA SER A 166 -5.14 6.30 -7.71
C SER A 166 -5.67 4.98 -7.13
N ASN A 167 -6.19 4.10 -7.99
CA ASN A 167 -6.76 2.81 -7.56
C ASN A 167 -5.71 1.93 -6.86
N VAL A 168 -4.48 1.87 -7.39
CA VAL A 168 -3.37 1.13 -6.75
C VAL A 168 -3.11 1.65 -5.35
N HIS A 169 -3.04 2.97 -5.19
CA HIS A 169 -2.73 3.55 -3.89
C HIS A 169 -3.87 3.35 -2.88
N LEU A 170 -5.13 3.59 -3.28
CA LEU A 170 -6.30 3.38 -2.43
C LEU A 170 -6.39 1.91 -1.95
N LEU A 171 -6.04 0.96 -2.83
CA LEU A 171 -6.00 -0.45 -2.47
C LEU A 171 -4.85 -0.77 -1.50
N ALA A 172 -3.66 -0.23 -1.75
CA ALA A 172 -2.50 -0.42 -0.87
C ALA A 172 -2.74 0.13 0.55
N LEU A 173 -3.53 1.19 0.70
CA LEU A 173 -3.92 1.71 2.02
C LEU A 173 -4.66 0.67 2.87
N LEU A 174 -5.41 -0.26 2.28
CA LEU A 174 -6.04 -1.35 3.04
C LEU A 174 -5.01 -2.26 3.70
N ALA A 175 -3.90 -2.54 2.99
CA ALA A 175 -2.78 -3.31 3.52
C ALA A 175 -2.02 -2.52 4.61
N ILE A 176 -1.68 -1.26 4.33
CA ILE A 176 -0.96 -0.37 5.27
C ILE A 176 -1.76 -0.18 6.56
N ARG A 177 -3.06 0.08 6.46
CA ARG A 177 -3.96 0.22 7.61
C ARG A 177 -3.96 -1.04 8.47
N THR A 178 -3.97 -2.22 7.84
CA THR A 178 -3.99 -3.49 8.57
C THR A 178 -2.70 -3.71 9.37
N GLU A 179 -1.52 -3.42 8.80
CA GLU A 179 -0.25 -3.47 9.56
C GLU A 179 -0.18 -2.38 10.64
N LEU A 180 -0.58 -1.15 10.34
CA LEU A 180 -0.51 -0.03 11.30
C LEU A 180 -1.37 -0.30 12.53
N ILE A 181 -2.62 -0.72 12.33
CA ILE A 181 -3.53 -1.07 13.42
C ILE A 181 -3.01 -2.30 14.19
N GLY A 182 -2.43 -3.28 13.48
CA GLY A 182 -1.78 -4.44 14.11
C GLY A 182 -0.65 -4.03 15.07
N SER A 183 0.27 -3.19 14.59
CA SER A 183 1.42 -2.68 15.33
C SER A 183 1.01 -1.84 16.56
N LEU A 184 -0.01 -0.99 16.44
CA LEU A 184 -0.50 -0.15 17.55
C LEU A 184 -1.13 -0.96 18.70
N LYS A 185 -1.72 -2.12 18.40
CA LYS A 185 -2.28 -3.02 19.42
C LYS A 185 -1.20 -3.81 20.13
N ILE A 186 -0.20 -4.28 19.40
CA ILE A 186 0.97 -4.95 19.98
C ILE A 186 1.68 -3.97 20.92
N GLY A 187 1.89 -2.72 20.50
CA GLY A 187 2.47 -1.67 21.35
C GLY A 187 1.68 -1.43 22.65
N ARG A 188 0.35 -1.40 22.60
CA ARG A 188 -0.48 -1.26 23.81
C ARG A 188 -0.49 -2.48 24.72
N ARG A 189 -0.26 -3.68 24.18
CA ARG A 189 -0.31 -4.95 24.93
C ARG A 189 1.02 -5.35 25.57
N TRP A 190 2.14 -4.81 25.06
CA TRP A 190 3.50 -5.11 25.50
C TRP A 190 4.24 -3.90 26.09
N LEU A 191 3.54 -2.92 26.65
CA LEU A 191 4.18 -2.05 27.63
C LEU A 191 4.25 -2.81 28.97
N PRO A 192 5.42 -3.33 29.41
CA PRO A 192 5.63 -3.50 30.84
C PRO A 192 5.46 -2.14 31.55
N PRO A 193 5.10 -2.10 32.85
CA PRO A 193 5.13 -0.86 33.61
C PRO A 193 6.48 -0.17 33.37
N PRO A 194 6.51 1.17 33.25
CA PRO A 194 7.64 1.89 32.66
C PRO A 194 8.94 1.51 33.37
N GLN A 195 9.79 0.77 32.66
CA GLN A 195 11.15 0.55 33.09
C GLN A 195 11.92 1.86 32.83
N LYS A 196 12.47 2.43 33.91
CA LYS A 196 12.94 3.82 34.01
C LYS A 196 14.14 4.20 33.12
N ASP A 197 14.69 3.29 32.32
CA ASP A 197 16.02 3.47 31.71
C ASP A 197 16.04 3.64 30.19
N MET A 198 14.95 4.14 29.59
CA MET A 198 14.95 4.51 28.16
C MET A 198 14.82 6.02 28.00
N SER A 199 15.89 6.64 27.47
CA SER A 199 16.01 8.09 27.31
C SER A 199 14.82 8.67 26.54
N VAL A 200 14.33 9.82 27.01
CA VAL A 200 13.18 10.55 26.45
C VAL A 200 13.34 10.78 24.94
N TRP A 201 14.59 10.93 24.48
CA TRP A 201 14.97 11.09 23.08
C TRP A 201 14.76 9.83 22.22
N GLY A 202 15.00 8.62 22.76
CA GLY A 202 14.77 7.36 22.04
C GLY A 202 13.27 7.10 21.78
N ARG A 203 12.42 7.52 22.72
CA ARG A 203 10.95 7.44 22.61
C ARG A 203 10.36 8.42 21.60
N ALA A 204 10.91 9.63 21.54
CA ALA A 204 10.53 10.63 20.55
C ALA A 204 10.94 10.21 19.13
N ARG A 205 12.12 9.61 18.96
CA ARG A 205 12.62 9.14 17.66
C ARG A 205 11.82 7.96 17.08
N SER A 206 11.37 7.02 17.91
CA SER A 206 10.50 5.92 17.46
C SER A 206 9.06 6.34 17.18
N ALA A 207 8.54 7.35 17.89
CA ALA A 207 7.21 7.90 17.61
C ALA A 207 7.19 8.85 16.39
N PHE A 208 8.27 9.58 16.15
CA PHE A 208 8.43 10.48 15.00
C PHE A 208 8.72 9.72 13.69
N SER A 209 9.45 8.59 13.77
CA SER A 209 9.82 7.76 12.61
C SER A 209 8.65 7.00 11.95
N TRP A 210 7.49 6.88 12.61
CA TRP A 210 6.30 6.21 12.06
C TRP A 210 5.24 7.20 11.54
N GLY A 211 5.43 8.50 11.79
CA GLY A 211 4.49 9.54 11.37
C GLY A 211 4.89 10.20 10.06
N GLY A 212 6.19 10.45 9.86
CA GLY A 212 6.67 11.21 8.72
C GLY A 212 6.40 10.55 7.37
N ASP A 213 6.60 9.24 7.27
CA ASP A 213 6.35 8.45 6.06
C ASP A 213 4.87 8.39 5.70
N ILE A 214 3.99 8.21 6.70
CA ILE A 214 2.54 8.22 6.49
C ILE A 214 2.05 9.62 6.11
N MET A 215 2.57 10.67 6.75
CA MET A 215 2.24 12.06 6.40
C MET A 215 2.70 12.41 4.98
N ALA A 216 3.90 12.02 4.58
CA ALA A 216 4.37 12.21 3.21
C ALA A 216 3.45 11.52 2.19
N ARG A 217 3.05 10.27 2.46
CA ARG A 217 2.08 9.53 1.62
C ARG A 217 0.74 10.26 1.53
N VAL A 218 0.18 10.69 2.66
CA VAL A 218 -1.10 11.42 2.71
C VAL A 218 -1.00 12.73 1.94
N ILE A 219 0.09 13.49 2.08
CA ILE A 219 0.30 14.73 1.32
C ILE A 219 0.34 14.42 -0.18
N CYS A 220 1.14 13.44 -0.60
CA CYS A 220 1.21 13.04 -2.02
C CYS A 220 -0.15 12.56 -2.55
N MET A 221 -0.92 11.80 -1.77
CA MET A 221 -2.28 11.40 -2.14
C MET A 221 -3.20 12.59 -2.36
N LEU A 222 -3.19 13.56 -1.44
CA LEU A 222 -4.02 14.76 -1.55
C LEU A 222 -3.59 15.60 -2.76
N THR A 223 -2.29 15.66 -3.06
CA THR A 223 -1.78 16.28 -4.29
C THR A 223 -2.29 15.55 -5.54
N LEU A 224 -2.21 14.21 -5.59
CA LEU A 224 -2.75 13.42 -6.69
C LEU A 224 -4.26 13.65 -6.86
N ALA A 225 -5.02 13.66 -5.76
CA ALA A 225 -6.46 13.93 -5.77
C ALA A 225 -6.79 15.33 -6.30
N ALA A 226 -6.05 16.36 -5.87
CA ALA A 226 -6.25 17.73 -6.34
C ALA A 226 -5.98 17.85 -7.85
N LEU A 227 -4.91 17.22 -8.34
CA LEU A 227 -4.59 17.17 -9.77
C LEU A 227 -5.66 16.39 -10.57
N LEU A 228 -6.14 15.26 -10.06
CA LEU A 228 -7.24 14.49 -10.69
C LEU A 228 -8.53 15.30 -10.79
N LEU A 229 -8.89 16.04 -9.73
CA LEU A 229 -10.05 16.93 -9.75
C LEU A 229 -9.89 18.04 -10.79
N TYR A 230 -8.70 18.64 -10.89
CA TYR A 230 -8.42 19.66 -11.89
C TYR A 230 -8.51 19.09 -13.31
N CYS A 231 -7.87 17.96 -13.60
CA CYS A 231 -7.94 17.33 -14.91
C CYS A 231 -9.38 16.89 -15.26
N SER A 232 -10.12 16.35 -14.28
CA SER A 232 -11.54 15.99 -14.46
C SER A 232 -12.42 17.21 -14.74
N TYR A 233 -12.10 18.36 -14.13
CA TYR A 233 -12.78 19.61 -14.42
C TYR A 233 -12.53 20.09 -15.85
N VAL A 234 -11.29 20.02 -16.32
CA VAL A 234 -10.92 20.36 -17.70
C VAL A 234 -11.65 19.43 -18.68
N SER A 235 -11.63 18.12 -18.43
CA SER A 235 -12.26 17.12 -19.30
C SER A 235 -13.79 17.19 -19.35
N GLY A 236 -14.44 17.87 -18.40
CA GLY A 236 -15.90 18.01 -18.35
C GLY A 236 -16.50 19.01 -19.36
N ALA A 237 -15.72 19.54 -20.30
CA ALA A 237 -16.20 20.49 -21.31
C ALA A 237 -17.15 19.83 -22.33
N ASP A 238 -18.16 20.58 -22.77
CA ASP A 238 -19.14 20.07 -23.73
C ASP A 238 -18.52 19.76 -25.10
N GLY A 239 -18.73 18.54 -25.59
CA GLY A 239 -18.11 18.02 -26.82
C GLY A 239 -16.69 17.42 -26.66
N TRP A 240 -16.24 17.14 -25.43
CA TRP A 240 -14.89 16.58 -25.15
C TRP A 240 -14.61 15.28 -25.91
N ASN A 241 -15.57 14.35 -25.93
CA ASN A 241 -15.41 13.04 -26.55
C ASN A 241 -15.41 13.09 -28.10
N ASP A 242 -15.86 14.19 -28.70
CA ASP A 242 -15.97 14.34 -30.15
C ASP A 242 -14.76 15.06 -30.77
N ASN A 243 -13.91 15.68 -29.94
CA ASN A 243 -12.86 16.60 -30.39
C ASN A 243 -11.45 16.11 -30.00
N TYR A 244 -11.19 14.81 -30.08
CA TYR A 244 -9.92 14.17 -29.67
C TYR A 244 -8.64 14.74 -30.32
N HIS A 245 -8.75 15.21 -31.56
CA HIS A 245 -7.66 15.78 -32.34
C HIS A 245 -7.32 17.23 -31.96
N CYS A 246 -8.25 17.95 -31.31
CA CYS A 246 -8.04 19.35 -30.98
C CYS A 246 -7.12 19.54 -29.77
N PRO A 247 -6.49 20.72 -29.62
CA PRO A 247 -5.76 21.08 -28.42
C PRO A 247 -6.69 21.06 -27.20
N ALA A 248 -6.27 20.40 -26.12
CA ALA A 248 -7.04 20.34 -24.87
C ALA A 248 -7.24 21.73 -24.24
N ALA A 249 -6.39 22.70 -24.60
CA ALA A 249 -6.51 24.09 -24.19
C ALA A 249 -7.83 24.73 -24.64
N CYS A 250 -8.41 24.29 -25.76
CA CYS A 250 -9.69 24.79 -26.27
C CYS A 250 -10.88 24.50 -25.34
N ALA A 251 -10.72 23.56 -24.39
CA ALA A 251 -11.72 23.27 -23.38
C ALA A 251 -11.77 24.33 -22.26
N LYS A 252 -10.72 25.18 -22.11
CA LYS A 252 -10.68 26.23 -21.09
C LYS A 252 -11.71 27.30 -21.42
N GLY A 253 -12.62 27.54 -20.50
CA GLY A 253 -13.67 28.56 -20.63
C GLY A 253 -14.92 28.11 -21.38
N ARG A 254 -14.96 26.87 -21.90
CA ARG A 254 -16.19 26.27 -22.45
C ARG A 254 -17.14 25.84 -21.33
N GLU A 255 -18.43 25.87 -21.66
CA GLU A 255 -19.48 25.34 -20.80
C GLU A 255 -19.29 23.83 -20.56
N LYS A 256 -19.75 23.37 -19.40
CA LYS A 256 -19.73 21.95 -19.04
C LYS A 256 -21.05 21.34 -19.46
N GLY A 257 -21.00 20.29 -20.26
CA GLY A 257 -22.20 19.72 -20.89
C GLY A 257 -22.03 18.25 -21.27
N GLY A 258 -23.14 17.67 -21.72
CA GLY A 258 -23.20 16.31 -22.25
C GLY A 258 -22.78 15.20 -21.29
N GLU A 259 -22.30 14.11 -21.87
CA GLU A 259 -21.70 12.98 -21.15
C GLU A 259 -20.45 13.37 -20.34
N PRO A 260 -19.54 14.24 -20.84
CA PRO A 260 -18.34 14.65 -20.08
C PRO A 260 -18.66 15.30 -18.73
N LEU A 261 -19.74 16.09 -18.64
CA LEU A 261 -20.20 16.66 -17.37
C LEU A 261 -20.62 15.57 -16.37
N ALA A 262 -21.33 14.53 -16.82
CA ALA A 262 -21.75 13.43 -15.94
C ALA A 262 -20.52 12.72 -15.35
N TRP A 263 -19.52 12.42 -16.18
CA TRP A 263 -18.27 11.81 -15.72
C TRP A 263 -17.45 12.71 -14.81
N MET A 264 -17.41 14.03 -15.08
CA MET A 264 -16.81 15.00 -14.16
C MET A 264 -17.46 14.93 -12.78
N VAL A 265 -18.80 14.91 -12.70
CA VAL A 265 -19.54 14.81 -11.43
C VAL A 265 -19.25 13.49 -10.71
N VAL A 266 -19.24 12.37 -11.44
CA VAL A 266 -18.89 11.05 -10.88
C VAL A 266 -17.47 11.06 -10.31
N ASN A 267 -16.49 11.56 -11.07
CA ASN A 267 -15.10 11.65 -10.66
C ASN A 267 -14.93 12.52 -9.41
N PHE A 268 -15.61 13.67 -9.36
CA PHE A 268 -15.62 14.55 -8.19
C PHE A 268 -16.20 13.86 -6.97
N ALA A 269 -17.36 13.21 -7.10
CA ALA A 269 -17.98 12.48 -6.00
C ALA A 269 -17.06 11.36 -5.50
N LEU A 270 -16.47 10.58 -6.40
CA LEU A 270 -15.54 9.51 -6.05
C LEU A 270 -14.33 10.04 -5.30
N VAL A 271 -13.62 11.06 -5.81
CA VAL A 271 -12.43 11.59 -5.16
C VAL A 271 -12.77 12.24 -3.81
N LEU A 272 -13.80 13.10 -3.76
CA LEU A 272 -14.16 13.85 -2.55
C LEU A 272 -14.73 12.98 -1.44
N LEU A 273 -15.29 11.81 -1.76
CA LEU A 273 -15.78 10.86 -0.75
C LEU A 273 -14.69 9.87 -0.34
N THR A 274 -14.01 9.24 -1.29
CA THR A 274 -13.09 8.13 -1.01
C THR A 274 -11.79 8.61 -0.36
N TYR A 275 -11.14 9.66 -0.86
CA TYR A 275 -9.84 10.09 -0.34
C TYR A 275 -9.91 10.53 1.12
N PRO A 276 -10.82 11.43 1.53
CA PRO A 276 -10.93 11.83 2.94
C PRO A 276 -11.23 10.64 3.85
N GLU A 277 -12.14 9.75 3.45
CA GLU A 277 -12.48 8.56 4.24
C GLU A 277 -11.24 7.70 4.49
N ARG A 278 -10.48 7.39 3.42
CA ARG A 278 -9.30 6.52 3.50
C ARG A 278 -8.14 7.18 4.25
N CYS A 279 -7.91 8.48 4.07
CA CYS A 279 -6.90 9.23 4.81
C CYS A 279 -7.24 9.32 6.31
N LEU A 280 -8.49 9.62 6.66
CA LEU A 280 -8.94 9.66 8.06
C LEU A 280 -8.84 8.28 8.73
N ALA A 281 -9.08 7.21 7.98
CA ALA A 281 -8.96 5.84 8.47
C ALA A 281 -7.52 5.42 8.83
N LEU A 282 -6.49 6.14 8.34
CA LEU A 282 -5.09 5.93 8.74
C LEU A 282 -4.78 6.55 10.10
N TRP A 283 -5.56 7.54 10.56
CA TRP A 283 -5.26 8.27 11.78
C TRP A 283 -5.69 7.47 13.03
N PRO A 284 -4.76 7.03 13.90
CA PRO A 284 -5.09 6.14 15.02
C PRO A 284 -6.06 6.75 16.04
N ALA A 285 -5.90 8.04 16.34
CA ALA A 285 -6.78 8.77 17.25
C ALA A 285 -8.21 8.93 16.69
N VAL A 286 -8.37 9.15 15.39
CA VAL A 286 -9.69 9.25 14.74
C VAL A 286 -10.37 7.89 14.77
N GLY A 287 -9.63 6.81 14.47
CA GLY A 287 -10.14 5.45 14.59
C GLY A 287 -10.59 5.09 16.00
N ALA A 288 -9.80 5.44 17.03
CA ALA A 288 -10.17 5.21 18.42
C ALA A 288 -11.41 6.03 18.83
N TRP A 289 -11.43 7.33 18.52
CA TRP A 289 -12.58 8.19 18.78
C TRP A 289 -13.85 7.69 18.06
N TRP A 290 -13.72 7.23 16.81
CA TRP A 290 -14.83 6.69 16.03
C TRP A 290 -15.41 5.44 16.70
N ILE A 291 -14.55 4.48 17.07
CA ILE A 291 -14.96 3.23 17.72
C ILE A 291 -15.57 3.49 19.10
N ASP A 292 -14.91 4.31 19.92
CA ASP A 292 -15.27 4.50 21.32
C ASP A 292 -16.46 5.44 21.50
N ARG A 293 -16.59 6.48 20.66
CA ARG A 293 -17.56 7.58 20.88
C ARG A 293 -18.63 7.74 19.81
N ALA A 294 -18.28 7.67 18.53
CA ALA A 294 -19.19 8.04 17.45
C ALA A 294 -20.07 6.87 16.99
N ARG A 295 -19.45 5.71 16.77
CA ARG A 295 -20.09 4.51 16.19
C ARG A 295 -21.33 4.08 16.96
N HIS A 296 -21.26 4.01 18.29
CA HIS A 296 -22.37 3.50 19.10
C HIS A 296 -23.60 4.42 19.10
N ARG A 297 -23.39 5.72 18.84
CA ARG A 297 -24.47 6.70 18.72
C ARG A 297 -25.14 6.65 17.35
N ILE A 298 -24.35 6.44 16.31
CA ILE A 298 -24.78 6.59 14.92
C ILE A 298 -25.15 5.24 14.29
N VAL A 299 -24.26 4.24 14.37
CA VAL A 299 -24.35 2.98 13.61
C VAL A 299 -24.96 1.85 14.45
N ASP A 300 -24.22 1.27 15.39
CA ASP A 300 -24.60 0.03 16.09
C ASP A 300 -24.11 -0.02 17.53
N ASN A 301 -24.76 -0.82 18.37
CA ASN A 301 -24.36 -1.03 19.76
C ASN A 301 -23.38 -2.23 19.92
N LYS A 302 -22.87 -2.82 18.82
CA LYS A 302 -22.09 -4.07 18.86
C LYS A 302 -20.74 -3.90 19.58
N GLY A 303 -20.25 -2.67 19.72
CA GLY A 303 -19.03 -2.34 20.46
C GLY A 303 -19.20 -2.21 21.97
N LEU A 304 -20.44 -2.21 22.50
CA LEU A 304 -20.73 -2.00 23.92
C LEU A 304 -20.71 -3.31 24.72
N ALA A 305 -20.48 -3.21 26.03
CA ALA A 305 -20.65 -4.32 26.96
C ALA A 305 -22.14 -4.68 27.13
N LYS A 306 -22.44 -5.90 27.58
CA LYS A 306 -23.79 -6.23 28.03
C LYS A 306 -24.12 -5.43 29.31
N PRO A 307 -25.36 -4.92 29.49
CA PRO A 307 -26.56 -5.17 28.68
C PRO A 307 -26.76 -4.22 27.49
N ASP A 308 -26.02 -3.10 27.41
CA ASP A 308 -26.22 -2.05 26.39
C ASP A 308 -26.10 -2.55 24.95
N ARG A 309 -25.32 -3.61 24.73
CA ARG A 309 -25.17 -4.27 23.43
C ARG A 309 -26.48 -4.80 22.85
N ASP A 310 -27.32 -5.36 23.71
CA ASP A 310 -28.54 -6.08 23.31
C ASP A 310 -29.76 -5.12 23.30
N ARG A 311 -29.53 -3.82 23.52
CA ARG A 311 -30.55 -2.78 23.48
C ARG A 311 -31.07 -2.58 22.05
N GLU A 312 -32.39 -2.54 21.93
CA GLU A 312 -33.05 -2.42 20.63
C GLU A 312 -32.72 -1.07 19.96
N ILE A 313 -32.34 -1.14 18.68
CA ILE A 313 -31.93 0.01 17.88
C ILE A 313 -33.12 0.51 17.07
N ARG A 314 -33.30 1.84 16.99
CA ARG A 314 -34.36 2.48 16.18
C ARG A 314 -34.35 1.97 14.72
N PRO A 315 -35.51 1.80 14.05
CA PRO A 315 -35.58 1.22 12.71
C PRO A 315 -34.78 2.01 11.66
N TRP A 316 -34.80 3.34 11.69
CA TRP A 316 -33.99 4.16 10.78
C TRP A 316 -32.48 3.92 10.94
N ARG A 317 -32.02 3.64 12.17
CA ARG A 317 -30.62 3.29 12.43
C ARG A 317 -30.26 1.91 11.88
N LYS A 318 -31.21 0.97 11.82
CA LYS A 318 -30.99 -0.34 11.18
C LYS A 318 -30.74 -0.18 9.68
N VAL A 319 -31.53 0.66 9.01
CA VAL A 319 -31.35 0.99 7.59
C VAL A 319 -30.01 1.69 7.36
N PHE A 320 -29.71 2.74 8.15
CA PHE A 320 -28.42 3.43 8.06
C PHE A 320 -27.24 2.50 8.31
N ALA A 321 -27.32 1.62 9.31
CA ALA A 321 -26.27 0.66 9.61
C ALA A 321 -26.04 -0.32 8.45
N TRP A 322 -27.09 -0.72 7.73
CA TRP A 322 -26.96 -1.56 6.54
C TRP A 322 -26.13 -0.87 5.45
N PHE A 323 -26.49 0.36 5.06
CA PHE A 323 -25.72 1.15 4.10
C PHE A 323 -24.29 1.40 4.57
N TRP A 324 -24.12 1.71 5.86
CA TRP A 324 -22.80 1.87 6.46
C TRP A 324 -21.95 0.60 6.35
N TYR A 325 -22.51 -0.58 6.63
CA TYR A 325 -21.76 -1.84 6.51
C TYR A 325 -21.40 -2.14 5.06
N VAL A 326 -22.24 -1.79 4.10
CA VAL A 326 -21.91 -1.94 2.67
C VAL A 326 -20.72 -1.03 2.32
N GLY A 327 -20.81 0.28 2.63
CA GLY A 327 -19.74 1.24 2.31
C GLY A 327 -18.43 0.99 3.07
N SER A 328 -18.53 0.62 4.36
CA SER A 328 -17.36 0.34 5.21
C SER A 328 -16.78 -1.07 5.00
N SER A 329 -17.30 -1.88 4.08
CA SER A 329 -16.74 -3.22 3.81
C SER A 329 -15.46 -3.12 3.01
N GLU A 330 -14.40 -3.68 3.57
CA GLU A 330 -13.12 -3.81 2.87
C GLU A 330 -13.24 -4.76 1.68
N THR A 331 -14.04 -5.82 1.80
CA THR A 331 -14.24 -6.75 0.70
C THR A 331 -14.97 -6.11 -0.48
N ILE A 332 -16.03 -5.34 -0.20
CA ILE A 332 -16.73 -4.59 -1.24
C ILE A 332 -15.80 -3.55 -1.86
N SER A 333 -14.98 -2.88 -1.05
CA SER A 333 -13.96 -1.96 -1.54
C SER A 333 -13.02 -2.65 -2.53
N ILE A 334 -12.51 -3.86 -2.22
CA ILE A 334 -11.65 -4.61 -3.15
C ILE A 334 -12.42 -5.01 -4.42
N ALA A 335 -13.67 -5.46 -4.30
CA ALA A 335 -14.47 -5.87 -5.45
C ALA A 335 -14.80 -4.69 -6.37
N VAL A 336 -15.21 -3.55 -5.81
CA VAL A 336 -15.63 -2.36 -6.53
C VAL A 336 -14.41 -1.56 -6.99
N ASP A 337 -13.61 -1.04 -6.06
CA ASP A 337 -12.46 -0.18 -6.37
C ASP A 337 -11.35 -0.97 -7.07
N GLY A 338 -11.12 -2.21 -6.64
CA GLY A 338 -10.03 -3.05 -7.14
C GLY A 338 -10.33 -3.78 -8.45
N PHE A 339 -11.50 -4.42 -8.61
CA PHE A 339 -11.79 -5.22 -9.80
C PHE A 339 -12.71 -4.51 -10.79
N LEU A 340 -13.87 -4.03 -10.34
CA LEU A 340 -14.85 -3.41 -11.23
C LEU A 340 -14.30 -2.12 -11.85
N TRP A 341 -13.78 -1.23 -11.02
CA TRP A 341 -13.28 0.06 -11.51
C TRP A 341 -11.99 -0.09 -12.32
N PHE A 342 -11.14 -1.05 -11.95
CA PHE A 342 -9.98 -1.40 -12.77
C PHE A 342 -10.39 -1.92 -14.16
N ALA A 343 -11.32 -2.89 -14.22
CA ALA A 343 -11.76 -3.45 -15.50
C ALA A 343 -12.43 -2.40 -16.39
N LEU A 344 -13.26 -1.53 -15.80
CA LEU A 344 -13.89 -0.44 -16.52
C LEU A 344 -12.86 0.60 -16.98
N GLY A 345 -11.88 0.97 -16.15
CA GLY A 345 -10.78 1.86 -16.57
C GLY A 345 -9.93 1.29 -17.71
N VAL A 346 -9.65 -0.02 -17.69
CA VAL A 346 -8.97 -0.72 -18.81
C VAL A 346 -9.83 -0.65 -20.06
N TYR A 347 -11.14 -0.94 -19.95
CA TYR A 347 -12.07 -0.84 -21.07
C TYR A 347 -12.02 0.54 -21.71
N TRP A 348 -12.24 1.62 -20.95
CA TRP A 348 -12.22 3.00 -21.47
C TRP A 348 -10.88 3.38 -22.09
N THR A 349 -9.76 3.01 -21.47
CA THR A 349 -8.42 3.29 -22.02
C THR A 349 -8.23 2.67 -23.41
N PHE A 350 -8.71 1.44 -23.61
CA PHE A 350 -8.61 0.77 -24.90
C PHE A 350 -9.70 1.21 -25.89
N ASP A 351 -10.88 1.57 -25.41
CA ASP A 351 -11.98 2.12 -26.22
C ASP A 351 -11.58 3.46 -26.84
N ASP A 352 -11.04 4.38 -26.02
CA ASP A 352 -10.51 5.68 -26.47
C ASP A 352 -9.39 5.48 -27.50
N ARG A 353 -8.43 4.58 -27.18
CA ARG A 353 -7.31 4.28 -28.07
C ARG A 353 -7.78 3.69 -29.41
N ASN A 354 -8.65 2.68 -29.37
CA ASN A 354 -9.13 2.02 -30.58
C ASN A 354 -9.96 2.97 -31.44
N SER A 355 -10.78 3.83 -30.82
CA SER A 355 -11.58 4.82 -31.53
C SER A 355 -10.69 5.76 -32.33
N VAL A 356 -9.66 6.33 -31.69
CA VAL A 356 -8.71 7.22 -32.36
C VAL A 356 -7.86 6.49 -33.40
N HIS A 357 -7.36 5.29 -33.08
CA HIS A 357 -6.52 4.51 -34.01
C HIS A 357 -7.30 4.09 -35.26
N ASN A 358 -8.60 3.82 -35.15
CA ASN A 358 -9.44 3.46 -36.28
C ASN A 358 -9.81 4.67 -37.14
N GLU A 359 -10.17 5.79 -36.53
CA GLU A 359 -10.61 6.99 -37.25
C GLU A 359 -9.45 7.66 -38.01
N TRP A 360 -8.23 7.60 -37.47
CA TRP A 360 -7.09 8.38 -37.96
C TRP A 360 -5.98 7.55 -38.62
N LYS A 361 -6.23 6.25 -38.84
CA LYS A 361 -5.27 5.29 -39.42
C LYS A 361 -4.68 5.75 -40.77
N ASP A 362 -5.50 6.39 -41.58
CA ASP A 362 -5.13 6.81 -42.95
C ASP A 362 -4.53 8.23 -43.00
N TYR A 363 -4.65 9.00 -41.91
CA TYR A 363 -4.26 10.41 -41.85
C TYR A 363 -2.99 10.65 -41.05
N THR A 364 -2.65 9.74 -40.14
CA THR A 364 -1.52 9.94 -39.23
C THR A 364 -0.73 8.66 -39.02
N ASP A 365 0.58 8.79 -38.84
CA ASP A 365 1.50 7.69 -38.54
C ASP A 365 1.39 7.25 -37.06
N ILE A 366 0.21 6.80 -36.67
CA ILE A 366 -0.14 6.34 -35.32
C ILE A 366 0.67 5.10 -34.91
N GLY A 367 1.28 4.41 -35.89
CA GLY A 367 2.27 3.37 -35.66
C GLY A 367 3.39 3.84 -34.71
N LYS A 368 3.79 5.11 -34.79
CA LYS A 368 4.80 5.72 -33.92
C LYS A 368 4.42 5.77 -32.45
N GLU A 369 3.13 5.72 -32.09
CA GLU A 369 2.74 5.58 -30.68
C GLU A 369 3.17 4.22 -30.10
N ASN A 370 3.30 3.19 -30.95
CA ASN A 370 3.69 1.85 -30.54
C ASN A 370 5.21 1.61 -30.60
N ASP A 371 5.98 2.58 -31.10
CA ASP A 371 7.44 2.46 -31.15
C ASP A 371 8.02 2.60 -29.74
N VAL A 372 8.53 1.48 -29.21
CA VAL A 372 9.05 1.36 -27.83
C VAL A 372 10.45 1.98 -27.69
N GLU A 373 11.00 2.59 -28.75
CA GLU A 373 12.33 3.19 -28.76
C GLU A 373 12.42 4.46 -27.91
N GLY A 374 11.29 5.06 -27.54
CA GLY A 374 11.20 6.26 -26.71
C GLY A 374 11.56 6.04 -25.24
N PHE A 375 12.35 6.96 -24.67
CA PHE A 375 12.72 6.97 -23.25
C PHE A 375 11.49 6.98 -22.32
N GLY A 376 10.42 7.70 -22.69
CA GLY A 376 9.20 7.78 -21.89
C GLY A 376 8.45 6.44 -21.76
N GLN A 377 8.62 5.51 -22.70
CA GLN A 377 8.02 4.17 -22.62
C GLN A 377 8.88 3.17 -21.82
N LEU A 378 10.20 3.24 -21.99
CA LEU A 378 11.13 2.33 -21.33
C LEU A 378 11.21 2.57 -19.82
N VAL A 379 11.17 3.83 -19.38
CA VAL A 379 11.31 4.16 -17.96
C VAL A 379 10.20 3.51 -17.11
N PRO A 380 8.90 3.69 -17.40
CA PRO A 380 7.83 3.04 -16.62
C PRO A 380 7.92 1.50 -16.63
N LEU A 381 8.32 0.91 -17.75
CA LEU A 381 8.53 -0.54 -17.86
C LEU A 381 9.68 -1.03 -16.99
N LEU A 382 10.81 -0.32 -16.96
CA LEU A 382 11.95 -0.66 -16.10
C LEU A 382 11.64 -0.45 -14.62
N LEU A 383 10.89 0.61 -14.29
CA LEU A 383 10.49 0.89 -12.91
C LEU A 383 9.61 -0.22 -12.32
N LEU A 384 8.85 -0.99 -13.14
CA LEU A 384 8.15 -2.21 -12.68
C LEU A 384 9.08 -3.25 -12.06
N GLY A 385 10.39 -3.20 -12.35
CA GLY A 385 11.40 -4.05 -11.72
C GLY A 385 11.71 -3.68 -10.26
N LEU A 386 11.47 -2.43 -9.84
CA LEU A 386 11.85 -1.94 -8.50
C LEU A 386 11.18 -2.72 -7.35
N PRO A 387 9.87 -3.01 -7.38
CA PRO A 387 9.22 -3.82 -6.36
C PRO A 387 9.83 -5.22 -6.22
N PHE A 388 10.27 -5.83 -7.32
CA PHE A 388 10.94 -7.14 -7.28
C PHE A 388 12.32 -7.05 -6.65
N LEU A 389 13.09 -5.99 -6.96
CA LEU A 389 14.38 -5.74 -6.31
C LEU A 389 14.21 -5.54 -4.80
N GLN A 390 13.17 -4.83 -4.35
CA GLN A 390 12.89 -4.68 -2.92
C GLN A 390 12.55 -6.01 -2.24
N VAL A 391 11.80 -6.89 -2.91
CA VAL A 391 11.54 -8.24 -2.40
C VAL A 391 12.85 -9.03 -2.30
N LEU A 392 13.70 -8.99 -3.32
CA LEU A 392 15.00 -9.65 -3.32
C LEU A 392 15.91 -9.13 -2.20
N GLU A 393 15.95 -7.81 -2.00
CA GLU A 393 16.69 -7.17 -0.91
C GLU A 393 16.19 -7.69 0.45
N MET A 394 14.87 -7.73 0.66
CA MET A 394 14.28 -8.26 1.90
C MET A 394 14.67 -9.73 2.14
N TYR A 395 14.67 -10.57 1.10
CA TYR A 395 15.11 -11.96 1.21
C TYR A 395 16.59 -12.08 1.56
N SER A 396 17.45 -11.29 0.91
CA SER A 396 18.89 -11.29 1.16
C SER A 396 19.24 -10.74 2.55
N GLY A 397 18.56 -9.68 2.98
CA GLY A 397 18.74 -9.04 4.28
C GLY A 397 18.35 -9.96 5.44
N GLN A 398 17.26 -10.73 5.29
CA GLN A 398 16.87 -11.70 6.31
C GLN A 398 17.91 -12.83 6.45
N SER A 399 18.50 -13.29 5.35
CA SER A 399 19.58 -14.30 5.38
C SER A 399 20.79 -13.77 6.16
N ARG A 400 21.18 -12.51 5.93
CA ARG A 400 22.27 -11.85 6.66
C ARG A 400 21.97 -11.69 8.14
N GLN A 401 20.72 -11.39 8.52
CA GLN A 401 20.34 -11.25 9.92
C GLN A 401 20.42 -12.59 10.66
N VAL A 402 19.91 -13.68 10.06
CA VAL A 402 20.01 -15.03 10.65
C VAL A 402 21.47 -15.42 10.86
N GLN A 403 22.34 -15.14 9.88
CA GLN A 403 23.78 -15.40 10.02
C GLN A 403 24.41 -14.60 11.17
N ARG A 404 24.01 -13.34 11.38
CA ARG A 404 24.49 -12.53 12.51
C ARG A 404 24.01 -13.08 13.86
N GLU A 405 22.74 -13.46 13.95
CA GLU A 405 22.17 -14.04 15.18
C GLU A 405 22.85 -15.38 15.53
N GLU A 406 23.09 -16.25 14.54
CA GLU A 406 23.85 -17.49 14.74
C GLU A 406 25.30 -17.22 15.17
N GLN A 407 25.94 -16.19 14.62
CA GLN A 407 27.30 -15.81 14.98
C GLN A 407 27.36 -15.29 16.43
N GLU A 408 26.45 -14.40 16.82
CA GLU A 408 26.33 -13.89 18.18
C GLU A 408 26.03 -15.02 19.18
N GLU A 409 25.16 -15.97 18.84
CA GLU A 409 24.86 -17.12 19.69
C GLU A 409 26.09 -18.04 19.86
N ASN A 410 26.84 -18.27 18.79
CA ASN A 410 28.06 -19.06 18.82
C ASN A 410 29.16 -18.40 19.66
N GLU A 411 29.31 -17.08 19.57
CA GLU A 411 30.21 -16.31 20.44
C GLU A 411 29.79 -16.40 21.90
N LEU A 412 28.50 -16.27 22.20
CA LEU A 412 27.98 -16.44 23.56
C LEU A 412 28.24 -17.86 24.12
N ARG A 413 28.03 -18.89 23.30
CA ARG A 413 28.31 -20.29 23.65
C ARG A 413 29.82 -20.53 23.87
N ALA A 414 30.68 -19.92 23.07
CA ALA A 414 32.13 -19.99 23.25
C ALA A 414 32.57 -19.33 24.57
N LEU A 415 32.06 -18.13 24.87
CA LEU A 415 32.30 -17.45 26.15
C LEU A 415 31.82 -18.28 27.35
N ALA A 416 30.65 -18.92 27.25
CA ALA A 416 30.12 -19.80 28.29
C ALA A 416 31.02 -21.02 28.53
N ARG A 417 31.51 -21.67 27.46
CA ARG A 417 32.47 -22.78 27.55
C ARG A 417 33.79 -22.35 28.22
N THR A 418 34.33 -21.19 27.83
CA THR A 418 35.54 -20.64 28.42
C THR A 418 35.36 -20.36 29.92
N ARG A 419 34.23 -19.76 30.32
CA ARG A 419 33.89 -19.55 31.74
C ARG A 419 33.79 -20.87 32.52
N LEU A 420 33.20 -21.91 31.92
CA LEU A 420 33.10 -23.23 32.54
C LEU A 420 34.49 -23.87 32.74
N ASN A 421 35.36 -23.77 31.73
CA ASN A 421 36.74 -24.29 31.80
C ASN A 421 37.56 -23.57 32.88
N ILE A 422 37.45 -22.25 32.98
CA ILE A 422 38.09 -21.47 34.06
C ILE A 422 37.58 -21.92 35.44
N ARG A 423 36.28 -22.18 35.59
CA ARG A 423 35.71 -22.70 36.85
C ARG A 423 36.26 -24.08 37.20
N LYS A 424 36.33 -25.01 36.23
CA LYS A 424 36.92 -26.35 36.42
C LYS A 424 38.40 -26.28 36.80
N MET A 425 39.18 -25.41 36.14
CA MET A 425 40.60 -25.16 36.45
C MET A 425 40.78 -24.63 37.88
N ARG A 426 39.94 -23.67 38.31
CA ARG A 426 39.93 -23.17 39.69
C ARG A 426 39.61 -24.28 40.70
N GLN A 427 38.61 -25.14 40.44
CA GLN A 427 38.28 -26.26 41.33
C GLN A 427 39.41 -27.28 41.42
N LYS A 428 40.07 -27.62 40.30
CA LYS A 428 41.22 -28.53 40.27
C LYS A 428 42.39 -27.97 41.09
N HIS A 429 42.70 -26.68 40.94
CA HIS A 429 43.74 -26.03 41.75
C HIS A 429 43.39 -25.97 43.24
N LYS A 430 42.13 -25.68 43.60
CA LYS A 430 41.67 -25.74 45.00
C LYS A 430 41.83 -27.14 45.60
N ARG A 431 41.39 -28.19 44.88
CA ARG A 431 41.52 -29.59 45.33
C ARG A 431 42.97 -30.03 45.52
N ASN A 432 43.87 -29.63 44.62
CA ASN A 432 45.30 -29.96 44.73
C ASN A 432 45.97 -29.23 45.91
N ALA A 433 45.54 -28.00 46.24
CA ALA A 433 46.07 -27.27 47.38
C ALA A 433 45.65 -27.84 48.75
N THR A 434 44.56 -28.63 48.80
CA THR A 434 44.01 -29.25 50.02
C THR A 434 44.38 -30.72 50.20
N ARG A 435 45.21 -31.31 49.33
CA ARG A 435 45.64 -32.71 49.49
C ARG A 435 46.53 -32.89 50.74
N PRO A 436 46.24 -33.88 51.61
CA PRO A 436 47.09 -34.22 52.74
C PRO A 436 48.44 -34.76 52.23
N GLY A 437 49.56 -34.21 52.75
CA GLY A 437 50.93 -34.55 52.34
C GLY A 437 51.64 -33.53 51.43
N CYS A 438 51.00 -32.43 51.00
CA CYS A 438 51.67 -31.41 50.18
C CYS A 438 52.54 -30.43 50.99
N PRO A 439 53.81 -30.19 50.61
CA PRO A 439 54.73 -29.29 51.32
C PRO A 439 54.29 -27.80 51.21
N PRO A 440 54.61 -26.96 52.21
CA PRO A 440 54.07 -25.59 52.33
C PRO A 440 54.42 -24.66 51.17
N ASN A 441 55.63 -24.75 50.59
CA ASN A 441 56.03 -23.96 49.41
C ASN A 441 55.16 -24.26 48.17
N TYR A 442 54.65 -25.49 48.03
CA TYR A 442 53.79 -25.88 46.91
C TYR A 442 52.37 -25.28 47.00
N ARG A 443 51.86 -25.03 48.21
CA ARG A 443 50.54 -24.40 48.41
C ARG A 443 50.54 -22.93 47.99
N LEU A 444 51.66 -22.23 48.19
CA LEU A 444 51.79 -20.81 47.86
C LEU A 444 51.73 -20.58 46.33
N VAL A 445 52.44 -21.41 45.57
CA VAL A 445 52.48 -21.36 44.10
C VAL A 445 51.09 -21.61 43.48
N HIS A 446 50.36 -22.61 43.99
CA HIS A 446 49.00 -22.89 43.50
C HIS A 446 47.99 -21.80 43.89
N ARG A 447 48.11 -21.17 45.06
CA ARG A 447 47.29 -19.99 45.42
C ARG A 447 47.58 -18.79 44.51
N HIS A 448 48.84 -18.55 44.15
CA HIS A 448 49.21 -17.43 43.29
C HIS A 448 48.73 -17.63 41.84
N ARG A 449 48.84 -18.84 41.30
CA ARG A 449 48.27 -19.21 39.98
C ARG A 449 46.74 -19.11 39.95
N ALA A 450 46.05 -19.50 41.02
CA ALA A 450 44.61 -19.36 41.10
C ALA A 450 44.13 -17.89 41.13
N ARG A 451 44.93 -16.97 41.70
CA ARG A 451 44.69 -15.52 41.65
C ARG A 451 45.00 -14.91 40.28
N MET A 452 46.02 -15.39 39.58
CA MET A 452 46.30 -14.96 38.19
C MET A 452 45.22 -15.40 37.20
N ILE A 453 44.68 -16.63 37.33
CA ILE A 453 43.54 -17.10 36.52
C ILE A 453 42.22 -16.36 36.88
N ALA A 454 42.24 -15.55 37.93
CA ALA A 454 41.07 -14.83 38.42
C ALA A 454 41.00 -13.36 38.02
N ARG A 455 42.14 -12.75 37.72
CA ARG A 455 42.24 -11.51 36.98
C ARG A 455 42.06 -11.82 35.50
#